data_AF-A0A1I7XXZ9-F1
#
_entry.id   AF-A0A1I7XXZ9-F1
#
_cell.length_a   1.000
_cell.length_b   1.000
_cell.length_c   1.000
_cell.angle_alpha   90.00
_cell.angle_beta   90.00
_cell.angle_gamma   90.00
#
_symmetry.space_group_name_H-M   'P 1'
#
loop_
_entity.id
_entity.type
_entity.pdbx_description
1 polymer ?
#
loop_
_entity_poly.entity_id
_entity_poly.type
_entity_poly.pdbx_seq_one_letter_code
_entity_poly.pdbx_strand_id
1 'polypeptide(L)'
;MPGLASSRDPEHEAFIRGCVMAYAEQIASNLNDLEEDIATKLIELQGMDDLLWYKTRMECEQFAVRFGYTREEFLHCVRRADERGIDVDVEWLLEDLSEIFGDLMRVRNRVAKVDSSRKECPRNTGLRPIIIDGLNVARADKHYVEAKGLKICVDFFLERGHCDIQVVLPSYFKDTPSLARNGCRLVGKEILLKLDRDGRVFWTPSMKLGTRVVVPYDDQFVLKLAQSKDGVIVSNDEYRDLQQVSPEAESFIEQRLVMYSFFNDNFFLPDLPQGADGPSVTNILRNEPLPSGVKCPFGSRCTYGKECKFDHITTVSTS
;
A
#
# COMPACT_ATOMS: atom_id res chain seq x y z
N MET A 1 43.55 -4.35 26.74
CA MET A 1 43.50 -3.05 27.48
C MET A 1 43.99 -1.96 26.53
N PRO A 2 43.42 -0.74 26.52
CA PRO A 2 42.03 -0.28 26.37
C PRO A 2 41.88 0.45 24.99
N GLY A 3 40.70 0.59 24.35
CA GLY A 3 39.62 1.51 24.72
C GLY A 3 39.92 2.96 24.31
N LEU A 4 39.63 3.36 23.06
CA LEU A 4 39.63 4.77 22.64
C LEU A 4 38.18 5.22 22.43
N ALA A 5 37.56 5.60 23.55
CA ALA A 5 36.33 6.38 23.55
C ALA A 5 36.66 7.78 22.99
N SER A 6 36.01 8.15 21.88
CA SER A 6 35.94 9.54 21.44
C SER A 6 34.97 10.26 22.38
N SER A 7 35.47 10.78 23.51
CA SER A 7 34.75 11.77 24.30
C SER A 7 34.79 13.09 23.52
N ARG A 8 33.74 13.38 22.75
CA ARG A 8 33.49 14.74 22.29
C ARG A 8 33.14 15.56 23.52
N ASP A 9 33.96 16.58 23.77
CA ASP A 9 33.81 17.53 24.87
C ASP A 9 32.40 18.16 24.81
N PRO A 10 31.53 17.93 25.82
CA PRO A 10 30.16 18.43 25.84
C PRO A 10 30.08 19.96 25.73
N GLU A 11 31.10 20.67 26.21
CA GLU A 11 31.15 22.14 26.12
C GLU A 11 31.40 22.61 24.69
N HIS A 12 32.21 21.87 23.93
CA HIS A 12 32.48 22.15 22.53
C HIS A 12 31.26 21.89 21.63
N GLU A 13 30.50 20.82 21.92
CA GLU A 13 29.27 20.52 21.18
C GLU A 13 28.15 21.53 21.51
N ALA A 14 28.06 21.97 22.78
CA ALA A 14 27.14 23.03 23.19
C ALA A 14 27.46 24.38 22.52
N PHE A 15 28.75 24.73 22.39
CA PHE A 15 29.19 25.94 21.71
C PHE A 15 28.84 25.94 20.22
N ILE A 16 29.10 24.85 19.50
CA ILE A 16 28.75 24.73 18.07
C ILE A 16 27.24 24.80 17.87
N ARG A 17 26.44 24.14 18.72
CA ARG A 17 24.97 24.24 18.66
C ARG A 17 24.49 25.67 18.91
N GLY A 18 25.08 26.38 19.86
CA GLY A 18 24.76 27.79 20.13
C GLY A 18 25.02 28.69 18.91
N CYS A 19 26.16 28.52 18.25
CA CYS A 19 26.50 29.28 17.05
C CYS A 19 25.58 28.98 15.85
N VAL A 20 25.20 27.71 15.65
CA VAL A 20 24.28 27.31 14.57
C VAL A 20 22.86 27.85 14.82
N MET A 21 22.38 27.81 16.06
CA MET A 21 21.06 28.35 16.42
C MET A 21 21.02 29.87 16.29
N ALA A 22 22.06 30.58 16.74
CA ALA A 22 22.14 32.03 16.57
C ALA A 22 22.19 32.44 15.09
N TYR A 23 22.92 31.69 14.26
CA TYR A 23 22.96 31.93 12.82
C TYR A 23 21.62 31.59 12.13
N ALA A 24 20.94 30.54 12.58
CA ALA A 24 19.60 30.17 12.08
C ALA A 24 18.53 31.19 12.48
N GLU A 25 18.57 31.73 13.71
CA GLU A 25 17.69 32.81 14.17
C GLU A 25 17.96 34.11 13.42
N GLN A 26 19.23 34.43 13.13
CA GLN A 26 19.60 35.60 12.33
C GLN A 26 19.15 35.46 10.87
N ILE A 27 19.20 34.25 10.29
CA ILE A 27 18.63 33.97 8.96
C ILE A 27 17.10 34.04 8.98
N ALA A 28 16.44 33.51 10.02
CA ALA A 28 14.99 33.55 10.16
C ALA A 28 14.44 34.97 10.37
N SER A 29 15.12 35.80 11.16
CA SER A 29 14.82 37.24 11.30
C SER A 29 14.96 37.95 9.96
N ASN A 30 16.08 37.75 9.25
CA ASN A 30 16.29 38.38 7.95
C ASN A 30 15.32 37.88 6.86
N LEU A 31 14.78 36.65 6.97
CA LEU A 31 13.76 36.12 6.06
C LEU A 31 12.38 36.73 6.34
N ASN A 32 12.00 36.89 7.61
CA ASN A 32 10.74 37.53 7.99
C ASN A 32 10.75 39.02 7.65
N ASP A 33 11.86 39.72 7.90
CA ASP A 33 12.03 41.13 7.54
C ASP A 33 12.01 41.33 6.02
N LEU A 34 12.54 40.36 5.24
CA LEU A 34 12.50 40.41 3.78
C LEU A 34 11.11 40.09 3.21
N GLU A 35 10.35 39.16 3.82
CA GLU A 35 8.97 38.88 3.42
C GLU A 35 8.04 40.06 3.70
N GLU A 36 8.20 40.74 4.84
CA GLU A 36 7.37 41.90 5.21
C GLU A 36 7.72 43.15 4.39
N ASP A 37 9.00 43.34 4.05
CA ASP A 37 9.48 44.46 3.23
C ASP A 37 9.20 44.23 1.72
N ILE A 38 9.17 42.98 1.25
CA ILE A 38 8.68 42.62 -0.10
C ILE A 38 7.15 42.78 -0.17
N ALA A 39 6.40 42.35 0.85
CA ALA A 39 4.96 42.53 0.89
C ALA A 39 4.58 44.03 0.91
N THR A 40 5.31 44.83 1.68
CA THR A 40 5.10 46.29 1.77
C THR A 40 5.48 47.00 0.46
N LYS A 41 6.62 46.63 -0.17
CA LYS A 41 7.01 47.18 -1.49
C LYS A 41 6.12 46.72 -2.63
N LEU A 42 5.53 45.52 -2.56
CA LEU A 42 4.52 45.05 -3.52
C LEU A 42 3.19 45.81 -3.37
N ILE A 43 2.81 46.18 -2.14
CA ILE A 43 1.65 47.03 -1.84
C ILE A 43 1.86 48.48 -2.33
N GLU A 44 3.09 49.00 -2.27
CA GLU A 44 3.42 50.34 -2.77
C GLU A 44 3.55 50.42 -4.31
N LEU A 45 3.84 49.30 -5.00
CA LEU A 45 4.14 49.29 -6.43
C LEU A 45 2.95 48.97 -7.35
N GLN A 46 1.84 48.41 -6.87
CA GLN A 46 0.63 48.16 -7.68
C GLN A 46 -0.64 48.36 -6.85
N GLY A 47 -1.58 49.14 -7.38
CA GLY A 47 -2.72 49.71 -6.64
C GLY A 47 -3.62 48.69 -5.94
N MET A 48 -4.37 49.16 -4.94
CA MET A 48 -5.25 48.38 -4.05
C MET A 48 -6.23 47.41 -4.76
N ASP A 49 -6.55 47.64 -6.04
CA ASP A 49 -7.38 46.75 -6.87
C ASP A 49 -6.69 45.42 -7.20
N ASP A 50 -5.38 45.38 -7.40
CA ASP A 50 -4.63 44.15 -7.71
C ASP A 50 -4.52 43.21 -6.48
N LEU A 51 -4.49 43.78 -5.27
CA LEU A 51 -4.45 43.01 -4.03
C LEU A 51 -5.83 42.39 -3.68
N LEU A 52 -6.91 43.14 -3.93
CA LEU A 52 -8.27 42.62 -3.78
C LEU A 52 -8.52 41.52 -4.81
N TRP A 53 -8.08 41.73 -6.06
CA TRP A 53 -8.12 40.73 -7.12
C TRP A 53 -7.41 39.43 -6.75
N TYR A 54 -6.17 39.54 -6.23
CA TYR A 54 -5.40 38.39 -5.80
C TYR A 54 -6.08 37.61 -4.67
N LYS A 55 -6.65 38.31 -3.67
CA LYS A 55 -7.39 37.69 -2.56
C LYS A 55 -8.62 36.92 -3.05
N THR A 56 -9.41 37.53 -3.92
CA THR A 56 -10.62 36.88 -4.49
C THR A 56 -10.26 35.60 -5.25
N ARG A 57 -9.18 35.61 -6.05
CA ARG A 57 -8.71 34.39 -6.74
C ARG A 57 -8.24 33.30 -5.79
N MET A 58 -7.54 33.66 -4.72
CA MET A 58 -7.09 32.69 -3.71
C MET A 58 -8.27 32.03 -2.99
N GLU A 59 -9.31 32.79 -2.66
CA GLU A 59 -10.54 32.26 -2.05
C GLU A 59 -11.28 31.32 -3.01
N CYS A 60 -11.37 31.71 -4.28
CA CYS A 60 -11.96 30.89 -5.34
C CYS A 60 -11.19 29.59 -5.60
N GLU A 61 -9.85 29.62 -5.56
CA GLU A 61 -9.01 28.42 -5.67
C GLU A 61 -9.27 27.46 -4.51
N GLN A 62 -9.25 27.97 -3.27
CA GLN A 62 -9.52 27.17 -2.08
C GLN A 62 -10.93 26.57 -2.11
N PHE A 63 -11.89 27.33 -2.61
CA PHE A 63 -13.26 26.88 -2.78
C PHE A 63 -13.34 25.74 -3.82
N ALA A 64 -12.76 25.89 -5.01
CA ALA A 64 -12.73 24.85 -6.04
C ALA A 64 -12.07 23.55 -5.53
N VAL A 65 -10.95 23.68 -4.82
CA VAL A 65 -10.24 22.53 -4.21
C VAL A 65 -11.10 21.82 -3.16
N ARG A 66 -11.81 22.57 -2.30
CA ARG A 66 -12.73 21.99 -1.31
C ARG A 66 -13.88 21.22 -1.95
N PHE A 67 -14.33 21.63 -3.13
CA PHE A 67 -15.35 20.92 -3.91
C PHE A 67 -14.80 19.74 -4.72
N GLY A 68 -13.48 19.51 -4.65
CA GLY A 68 -12.80 18.34 -5.22
C GLY A 68 -12.24 18.56 -6.63
N TYR A 69 -12.22 19.80 -7.12
CA TYR A 69 -11.56 20.18 -8.37
C TYR A 69 -10.06 20.40 -8.14
N THR A 70 -9.23 20.17 -9.16
CA THR A 70 -7.79 20.39 -9.06
C THR A 70 -7.43 21.85 -9.31
N ARG A 71 -6.21 22.23 -8.89
CA ARG A 71 -5.66 23.55 -9.16
C ARG A 71 -5.57 23.84 -10.66
N GLU A 72 -5.23 22.85 -11.48
CA GLU A 72 -5.16 23.02 -12.94
C GLU A 72 -6.55 23.26 -13.56
N GLU A 73 -7.59 22.59 -13.05
CA GLU A 73 -8.99 22.77 -13.47
C GLU A 73 -9.46 24.19 -13.14
N PHE A 74 -9.17 24.67 -11.93
CA PHE A 74 -9.41 26.06 -11.53
C PHE A 74 -8.68 27.06 -12.44
N LEU A 75 -7.36 26.89 -12.63
CA LEU A 75 -6.55 27.78 -13.47
C LEU A 75 -7.00 27.79 -14.93
N HIS A 76 -7.62 26.71 -15.42
CA HIS A 76 -8.21 26.66 -16.75
C HIS A 76 -9.41 27.60 -16.88
N CYS A 77 -10.36 27.55 -15.94
CA CYS A 77 -11.52 28.45 -15.90
C CYS A 77 -11.09 29.91 -15.75
N VAL A 78 -10.09 30.16 -14.91
CA VAL A 78 -9.55 31.50 -14.67
C VAL A 78 -8.94 32.13 -15.94
N ARG A 79 -8.14 31.36 -16.71
CA ARG A 79 -7.61 31.85 -18.00
C ARG A 79 -8.72 32.16 -19.00
N ARG A 80 -9.78 31.34 -19.01
CA ARG A 80 -10.94 31.53 -19.88
C ARG A 80 -11.74 32.78 -19.51
N ALA A 81 -11.80 33.10 -18.22
CA ALA A 81 -12.39 34.34 -17.73
C ALA A 81 -11.56 35.55 -18.18
N ASP A 82 -10.23 35.48 -18.05
CA ASP A 82 -9.30 36.54 -18.47
C ASP A 82 -9.42 36.83 -19.98
N GLU A 83 -9.50 35.79 -20.82
CA GLU A 83 -9.69 35.93 -22.27
C GLU A 83 -11.02 36.60 -22.65
N ARG A 84 -12.02 36.53 -21.76
CA ARG A 84 -13.37 37.06 -21.98
C ARG A 84 -13.65 38.35 -21.21
N GLY A 85 -12.69 38.82 -20.42
CA GLY A 85 -12.87 39.98 -19.53
C GLY A 85 -13.97 39.79 -18.49
N ILE A 86 -14.16 38.55 -18.00
CA ILE A 86 -15.17 38.23 -16.99
C ILE A 86 -14.53 38.31 -15.61
N ASP A 87 -15.19 39.01 -14.68
CA ASP A 87 -14.79 39.00 -13.28
C ASP A 87 -15.19 37.67 -12.62
N VAL A 88 -14.25 37.04 -11.92
CA VAL A 88 -14.42 35.67 -11.40
C VAL A 88 -14.90 35.74 -9.96
N ASP A 89 -16.19 35.49 -9.77
CA ASP A 89 -16.75 35.18 -8.46
C ASP A 89 -16.99 33.66 -8.30
N VAL A 90 -17.39 33.26 -7.08
CA VAL A 90 -17.60 31.86 -6.72
C VAL A 90 -18.75 31.21 -7.50
N GLU A 91 -19.80 31.97 -7.82
CA GLU A 91 -21.00 31.47 -8.50
C GLU A 91 -20.67 31.17 -9.96
N TRP A 92 -20.05 32.12 -10.65
CA TRP A 92 -19.58 31.94 -12.02
C TRP A 92 -18.57 30.80 -12.14
N LEU A 93 -17.60 30.74 -11.21
CA LEU A 93 -16.57 29.71 -11.22
C LEU A 93 -17.17 28.31 -11.07
N LEU A 94 -18.18 28.14 -10.22
CA LEU A 94 -18.88 26.87 -10.05
C LEU A 94 -19.61 26.43 -11.31
N GLU A 95 -20.32 27.35 -11.95
CA GLU A 95 -21.00 27.07 -13.22
C GLU A 95 -19.98 26.60 -14.26
N ASP A 96 -18.88 27.35 -14.42
CA ASP A 96 -17.86 27.05 -15.42
C ASP A 96 -17.13 25.71 -15.17
N LEU A 97 -16.73 25.47 -13.91
CA LEU A 97 -16.11 24.21 -13.51
C LEU A 97 -17.06 23.03 -13.70
N SER A 98 -18.35 23.21 -13.43
CA SER A 98 -19.35 22.17 -13.60
C SER A 98 -19.64 21.87 -15.07
N GLU A 99 -19.63 22.90 -15.93
CA GLU A 99 -19.84 22.78 -17.36
C GLU A 99 -18.67 22.02 -18.02
N ILE A 100 -17.43 22.39 -17.69
CA ILE A 100 -16.23 21.85 -18.33
C ILE A 100 -15.80 20.51 -17.70
N PHE A 101 -15.81 20.40 -16.38
CA PHE A 101 -15.22 19.28 -15.64
C PHE A 101 -16.26 18.45 -14.85
N GLY A 102 -17.55 18.76 -14.94
CA GLY A 102 -18.59 18.09 -14.16
C GLY A 102 -18.65 16.57 -14.36
N ASP A 103 -18.44 16.09 -15.58
CA ASP A 103 -18.40 14.64 -15.85
C ASP A 103 -17.15 13.98 -15.26
N LEU A 104 -16.00 14.66 -15.32
CA LEU A 104 -14.76 14.18 -14.69
C LEU A 104 -14.93 14.12 -13.16
N MET A 105 -15.59 15.11 -12.57
CA MET A 105 -15.94 15.11 -11.15
C MET A 105 -16.89 13.98 -10.78
N ARG A 106 -17.91 13.69 -11.59
CA ARG A 106 -18.80 12.54 -11.38
C ARG A 106 -18.06 11.21 -11.47
N VAL A 107 -17.02 11.11 -12.30
CA VAL A 107 -16.15 9.94 -12.37
C VAL A 107 -15.25 9.86 -11.14
N ARG A 108 -14.59 10.96 -10.76
CA ARG A 108 -13.73 11.06 -9.55
C ARG A 108 -14.50 10.70 -8.28
N ASN A 109 -15.71 11.22 -8.13
CA ASN A 109 -16.60 10.89 -7.02
C ASN A 109 -17.08 9.43 -7.04
N ARG A 110 -17.31 8.83 -8.21
CA ARG A 110 -17.59 7.39 -8.31
C ARG A 110 -16.39 6.56 -7.92
N VAL A 111 -15.17 6.93 -8.34
CA VAL A 111 -13.92 6.27 -7.95
C VAL A 111 -13.68 6.40 -6.44
N ALA A 112 -13.84 7.59 -5.86
CA ALA A 112 -13.73 7.83 -4.43
C ALA A 112 -14.78 7.06 -3.62
N LYS A 113 -16.01 6.92 -4.13
CA LYS A 113 -17.08 6.12 -3.53
C LYS A 113 -16.80 4.60 -3.59
N VAL A 114 -16.14 4.13 -4.65
CA VAL A 114 -15.65 2.74 -4.74
C VAL A 114 -14.52 2.52 -3.73
N ASP A 115 -13.61 3.48 -3.58
CA ASP A 115 -12.51 3.40 -2.61
C ASP A 115 -13.02 3.39 -1.15
N SER A 116 -14.05 4.18 -0.85
CA SER A 116 -14.72 4.19 0.47
C SER A 116 -15.71 3.04 0.71
N SER A 117 -15.96 2.20 -0.30
CA SER A 117 -16.67 0.91 -0.15
C SER A 117 -15.75 -0.25 0.24
N ARG A 118 -14.43 -0.02 0.29
CA ARG A 118 -13.50 -0.90 1.02
C ARG A 118 -13.97 -0.91 2.46
N LYS A 119 -14.51 -2.05 2.93
CA LYS A 119 -14.74 -2.28 4.36
C LYS A 119 -13.46 -1.86 5.08
N GLU A 120 -13.53 -0.84 5.92
CA GLU A 120 -12.40 -0.49 6.79
C GLU A 120 -11.99 -1.78 7.50
N CYS A 121 -10.78 -2.23 7.21
CA CYS A 121 -10.13 -3.32 7.91
C CYS A 121 -10.18 -2.97 9.40
N PRO A 122 -10.82 -3.78 10.26
CA PRO A 122 -10.83 -3.51 11.69
C PRO A 122 -9.39 -3.33 12.14
N ARG A 123 -9.07 -2.20 12.79
CA ARG A 123 -7.68 -1.82 13.14
C ARG A 123 -6.96 -2.82 14.05
N ASN A 124 -7.62 -3.90 14.48
CA ASN A 124 -7.00 -4.96 15.24
C ASN A 124 -7.78 -6.29 15.08
N THR A 125 -7.55 -7.01 13.99
CA THR A 125 -8.09 -8.38 13.81
C THR A 125 -7.31 -9.42 14.62
N GLY A 126 -6.14 -9.06 15.16
CA GLY A 126 -5.17 -10.01 15.73
C GLY A 126 -4.53 -10.94 14.69
N LEU A 127 -4.80 -10.72 13.40
CA LEU A 127 -4.28 -11.50 12.28
C LEU A 127 -3.12 -10.77 11.62
N ARG A 128 -2.13 -11.54 11.16
CA ARG A 128 -1.01 -11.00 10.39
C ARG A 128 -1.44 -10.63 8.97
N PRO A 129 -0.78 -9.62 8.37
CA PRO A 129 -0.87 -9.37 6.94
C PRO A 129 -0.45 -10.59 6.12
N ILE A 130 -1.15 -10.84 5.01
CA ILE A 130 -0.85 -11.95 4.11
C ILE A 130 -0.18 -11.41 2.84
N ILE A 131 1.03 -11.85 2.58
CA ILE A 131 1.78 -11.54 1.36
C ILE A 131 1.77 -12.78 0.47
N ILE A 132 1.07 -12.68 -0.65
CA ILE A 132 0.92 -13.76 -1.61
C ILE A 132 1.96 -13.56 -2.71
N ASP A 133 2.80 -14.58 -2.91
CA ASP A 133 3.61 -14.68 -4.12
C ASP A 133 2.69 -14.94 -5.31
N GLY A 134 2.43 -13.88 -6.08
CA GLY A 134 1.43 -13.92 -7.12
C GLY A 134 1.81 -14.83 -8.29
N LEU A 135 3.09 -14.98 -8.61
CA LEU A 135 3.52 -15.84 -9.72
C LEU A 135 3.52 -17.31 -9.33
N ASN A 136 3.76 -17.63 -8.06
CA ASN A 136 3.66 -18.98 -7.54
C ASN A 136 2.20 -19.44 -7.43
N VAL A 137 1.32 -18.56 -6.93
CA VAL A 137 -0.11 -18.86 -6.71
C VAL A 137 -0.96 -18.76 -7.97
N ALA A 138 -0.70 -17.78 -8.83
CA ALA A 138 -1.27 -17.82 -10.18
C ALA A 138 -0.68 -19.05 -10.85
N ARG A 139 -1.51 -20.02 -11.24
CA ARG A 139 -1.00 -21.24 -11.89
C ARG A 139 -0.29 -20.82 -13.18
N ALA A 140 1.02 -20.71 -13.07
CA ALA A 140 1.90 -20.28 -14.13
C ALA A 140 2.52 -21.53 -14.75
N ASP A 141 2.08 -21.87 -15.96
CA ASP A 141 2.78 -22.81 -16.83
C ASP A 141 3.71 -21.99 -17.76
N LYS A 142 4.55 -22.67 -18.52
CA LYS A 142 5.37 -22.12 -19.61
C LYS A 142 4.58 -21.35 -20.67
N HIS A 143 3.25 -21.47 -20.69
CA HIS A 143 2.39 -20.91 -21.73
C HIS A 143 1.28 -19.99 -21.23
N TYR A 144 0.93 -20.02 -19.95
CA TYR A 144 -0.14 -19.19 -19.41
C TYR A 144 0.06 -18.89 -17.93
N VAL A 145 -0.52 -17.78 -17.50
CA VAL A 145 -0.66 -17.40 -16.09
C VAL A 145 -2.15 -17.28 -15.81
N GLU A 146 -2.68 -18.11 -14.90
CA GLU A 146 -4.10 -18.11 -14.57
C GLU A 146 -4.38 -17.37 -13.26
N ALA A 147 -5.08 -16.23 -13.35
CA ALA A 147 -5.44 -15.39 -12.20
C ALA A 147 -6.52 -16.02 -11.29
N LYS A 148 -7.17 -17.11 -11.73
CA LYS A 148 -8.19 -17.82 -10.94
C LYS A 148 -7.64 -18.30 -9.60
N GLY A 149 -6.41 -18.82 -9.59
CA GLY A 149 -5.73 -19.25 -8.35
C GLY A 149 -5.56 -18.12 -7.34
N LEU A 150 -5.24 -16.91 -7.82
CA LEU A 150 -5.12 -15.71 -6.97
C LEU A 150 -6.42 -15.38 -6.28
N LYS A 151 -7.54 -15.40 -7.03
CA LYS A 151 -8.87 -15.13 -6.45
C LYS A 151 -9.20 -16.13 -5.36
N ILE A 152 -9.00 -17.43 -5.62
CA ILE A 152 -9.30 -18.50 -4.65
C ILE A 152 -8.46 -18.29 -3.38
N CYS A 153 -7.17 -18.02 -3.52
CA CYS A 153 -6.28 -17.77 -2.39
C CYS A 153 -6.70 -16.53 -1.60
N VAL A 154 -6.97 -15.41 -2.27
CA VAL A 154 -7.43 -14.17 -1.62
C VAL A 154 -8.75 -14.39 -0.89
N ASP A 155 -9.73 -15.03 -1.52
CA ASP A 155 -11.03 -15.33 -0.91
C ASP A 155 -10.88 -16.25 0.31
N PHE A 156 -10.01 -17.26 0.24
CA PHE A 156 -9.74 -18.18 1.36
C PHE A 156 -9.31 -17.44 2.64
N PHE A 157 -8.47 -16.41 2.51
CA PHE A 157 -8.02 -15.60 3.65
C PHE A 157 -9.07 -14.56 4.06
N LEU A 158 -9.80 -13.98 3.11
CA LEU A 158 -10.91 -13.06 3.40
C LEU A 158 -12.01 -13.73 4.23
N GLU A 159 -12.38 -14.96 3.86
CA GLU A 159 -13.38 -15.77 4.58
C GLU A 159 -12.92 -16.12 6.02
N ARG A 160 -11.61 -16.07 6.28
CA ARG A 160 -11.00 -16.25 7.62
C ARG A 160 -10.83 -14.95 8.38
N GLY A 161 -11.30 -13.83 7.84
CA GLY A 161 -11.26 -12.52 8.49
C GLY A 161 -9.97 -11.73 8.25
N HIS A 162 -9.04 -12.23 7.42
CA HIS A 162 -7.89 -11.42 7.01
C HIS A 162 -8.36 -10.27 6.13
N CYS A 163 -7.76 -9.10 6.35
CA CYS A 163 -8.19 -7.86 5.73
C CYS A 163 -7.03 -7.17 4.99
N ASP A 164 -5.81 -7.22 5.55
CA ASP A 164 -4.57 -6.85 4.86
C ASP A 164 -4.01 -8.06 4.10
N ILE A 165 -4.31 -8.12 2.80
CA ILE A 165 -3.85 -9.17 1.89
C ILE A 165 -3.28 -8.47 0.66
N GLN A 166 -2.01 -8.75 0.35
CA GLN A 166 -1.28 -8.17 -0.77
C GLN A 166 -0.73 -9.29 -1.67
N VAL A 167 -1.12 -9.26 -2.94
CA VAL A 167 -0.60 -10.12 -3.99
C VAL A 167 0.52 -9.38 -4.70
N VAL A 168 1.74 -9.92 -4.67
CA VAL A 168 2.90 -9.32 -5.32
C VAL A 168 2.99 -9.84 -6.75
N LEU A 169 2.98 -8.92 -7.73
CA LEU A 169 3.06 -9.25 -9.15
C LEU A 169 3.86 -8.19 -9.94
N PRO A 170 4.54 -8.58 -11.02
CA PRO A 170 5.15 -7.63 -11.96
C PRO A 170 4.20 -6.65 -12.62
N SER A 171 4.61 -5.38 -12.71
CA SER A 171 3.83 -4.35 -13.41
C SER A 171 3.62 -4.63 -14.90
N TYR A 172 4.42 -5.49 -15.55
CA TYR A 172 4.21 -5.81 -16.97
C TYR A 172 2.86 -6.52 -17.23
N PHE A 173 2.29 -7.21 -16.24
CA PHE A 173 0.93 -7.77 -16.35
C PHE A 173 -0.15 -6.69 -16.44
N LYS A 174 0.12 -5.50 -15.90
CA LYS A 174 -0.75 -4.32 -16.01
C LYS A 174 -0.66 -3.71 -17.41
N ASP A 175 0.56 -3.57 -17.93
CA ASP A 175 0.83 -2.79 -19.14
C ASP A 175 0.64 -3.56 -20.46
N THR A 176 0.82 -4.89 -20.46
CA THR A 176 0.69 -5.73 -21.67
C THR A 176 -0.09 -7.03 -21.38
N PRO A 177 -1.41 -6.93 -21.16
CA PRO A 177 -2.23 -8.05 -20.68
C PRO A 177 -2.40 -9.23 -21.67
N SER A 178 -1.98 -9.08 -22.93
CA SER A 178 -2.05 -10.13 -23.97
C SER A 178 -0.74 -10.89 -24.16
N LEU A 179 0.38 -10.43 -23.60
CA LEU A 179 1.67 -11.13 -23.61
C LEU A 179 2.38 -10.91 -22.26
N ALA A 180 2.31 -11.89 -21.36
CA ALA A 180 3.33 -12.05 -20.34
C ALA A 180 4.66 -12.43 -21.05
N ARG A 181 5.79 -12.15 -20.40
CA ARG A 181 7.14 -12.42 -20.94
C ARG A 181 7.20 -13.81 -21.58
N ASN A 182 7.79 -13.91 -22.77
CA ASN A 182 7.91 -15.11 -23.61
C ASN A 182 6.64 -15.57 -24.35
N GLY A 183 5.59 -14.74 -24.43
CA GLY A 183 4.35 -15.10 -25.14
C GLY A 183 3.35 -15.88 -24.26
N CYS A 184 3.55 -15.89 -22.94
CA CYS A 184 2.59 -16.45 -22.01
C CYS A 184 1.28 -15.66 -22.03
N ARG A 185 0.14 -16.34 -22.13
CA ARG A 185 -1.18 -15.71 -22.11
C ARG A 185 -1.67 -15.51 -20.68
N LEU A 186 -2.05 -14.30 -20.31
CA LEU A 186 -2.79 -14.06 -19.08
C LEU A 186 -4.24 -14.53 -19.25
N VAL A 187 -4.68 -15.44 -18.37
CA VAL A 187 -6.06 -15.93 -18.30
C VAL A 187 -6.71 -15.37 -17.04
N GLY A 188 -7.91 -14.82 -17.16
CA GLY A 188 -8.63 -14.19 -16.04
C GLY A 188 -8.22 -12.73 -15.78
N LYS A 189 -8.01 -11.93 -16.84
CA LYS A 189 -7.59 -10.52 -16.71
C LYS A 189 -8.55 -9.70 -15.84
N GLU A 190 -9.84 -9.96 -15.95
CA GLU A 190 -10.91 -9.35 -15.17
C GLU A 190 -10.76 -9.60 -13.66
N ILE A 191 -10.24 -10.76 -13.28
CA ILE A 191 -9.92 -11.08 -11.88
C ILE A 191 -8.78 -10.19 -11.40
N LEU A 192 -7.70 -10.10 -12.18
CA LEU A 192 -6.54 -9.27 -11.84
C LEU A 192 -6.93 -7.79 -11.73
N LEU A 193 -7.72 -7.27 -12.67
CA LEU A 193 -8.25 -5.90 -12.63
C LEU A 193 -9.17 -5.66 -11.44
N LYS A 194 -9.90 -6.68 -10.97
CA LYS A 194 -10.71 -6.57 -9.76
C LYS A 194 -9.80 -6.51 -8.52
N LEU A 195 -8.84 -7.41 -8.40
CA LEU A 195 -7.88 -7.42 -7.27
C LEU A 195 -7.09 -6.10 -7.19
N ASP A 196 -6.68 -5.54 -8.33
CA ASP A 196 -5.97 -4.25 -8.40
C ASP A 196 -6.88 -3.09 -7.93
N ARG A 197 -8.12 -3.02 -8.42
CA ARG A 197 -9.11 -2.03 -7.95
C ARG A 197 -9.40 -2.16 -6.46
N ASP A 198 -9.46 -3.38 -5.95
CA ASP A 198 -9.68 -3.66 -4.54
C ASP A 198 -8.45 -3.30 -3.68
N GLY A 199 -7.32 -2.86 -4.28
CA GLY A 199 -6.10 -2.44 -3.58
C GLY A 199 -5.29 -3.61 -3.03
N ARG A 200 -5.45 -4.79 -3.63
CA ARG A 200 -4.83 -6.04 -3.18
C ARG A 200 -3.63 -6.46 -4.00
N VAL A 201 -3.25 -5.70 -5.03
CA VAL A 201 -2.09 -6.02 -5.86
C VAL A 201 -1.00 -5.00 -5.59
N PHE A 202 0.17 -5.50 -5.18
CA PHE A 202 1.40 -4.73 -5.11
C PHE A 202 2.20 -4.98 -6.39
N TRP A 203 2.28 -3.95 -7.23
CA TRP A 203 3.00 -4.03 -8.50
C TRP A 203 4.51 -3.84 -8.28
N THR A 204 5.30 -4.88 -8.55
CA THR A 204 6.76 -4.75 -8.59
C THR A 204 7.16 -4.00 -9.86
N PRO A 205 8.19 -3.13 -9.80
CA PRO A 205 8.65 -2.40 -10.96
C PRO A 205 9.06 -3.35 -12.09
N SER A 206 8.72 -3.03 -13.33
CA SER A 206 9.31 -3.66 -14.51
C SER A 206 9.71 -2.58 -15.50
N MET A 207 10.84 -2.75 -16.19
CA MET A 207 11.42 -1.73 -17.06
C MET A 207 11.47 -2.24 -18.50
N LYS A 208 10.93 -1.47 -19.44
CA LYS A 208 11.13 -1.70 -20.88
C LYS A 208 12.46 -1.07 -21.30
N LEU A 209 13.44 -1.90 -21.64
CA LEU A 209 14.73 -1.48 -22.18
C LEU A 209 14.78 -1.85 -23.68
N GLY A 210 14.40 -0.92 -24.54
CA GLY A 210 14.26 -1.15 -25.98
C GLY A 210 13.18 -2.20 -26.28
N THR A 211 13.57 -3.32 -26.93
CA THR A 211 12.67 -4.44 -27.24
C THR A 211 12.54 -5.47 -26.12
N ARG A 212 13.26 -5.30 -25.00
CA ARG A 212 13.31 -6.26 -23.90
C ARG A 212 12.67 -5.67 -22.65
N VAL A 213 12.03 -6.52 -21.84
CA VAL A 213 11.55 -6.16 -20.51
C VAL A 213 12.54 -6.72 -19.48
N VAL A 214 13.11 -5.83 -18.66
CA VAL A 214 13.90 -6.17 -17.48
C VAL A 214 12.95 -6.18 -16.29
N VAL A 215 12.86 -7.31 -15.62
CA VAL A 215 12.04 -7.49 -14.41
C VAL A 215 13.03 -7.75 -13.28
N PRO A 216 13.06 -6.93 -12.22
CA PRO A 216 13.73 -7.26 -10.97
C PRO A 216 13.21 -8.60 -10.43
N TYR A 217 13.98 -9.27 -9.58
CA TYR A 217 13.51 -10.48 -8.91
C TYR A 217 12.31 -10.15 -8.01
N ASP A 218 11.15 -10.69 -8.32
CA ASP A 218 9.90 -10.45 -7.57
C ASP A 218 9.99 -10.97 -6.14
N ASP A 219 10.73 -12.06 -5.94
CA ASP A 219 10.97 -12.72 -4.65
C ASP A 219 11.52 -11.75 -3.60
N GLN A 220 12.40 -10.83 -4.01
CA GLN A 220 12.94 -9.81 -3.11
C GLN A 220 11.87 -8.83 -2.63
N PHE A 221 10.89 -8.50 -3.48
CA PHE A 221 9.78 -7.64 -3.10
C PHE A 221 8.79 -8.38 -2.20
N VAL A 222 8.54 -9.66 -2.45
CA VAL A 222 7.74 -10.52 -1.57
C VAL A 222 8.33 -10.51 -0.16
N LEU A 223 9.61 -10.86 -0.04
CA LEU A 223 10.29 -10.92 1.25
C LEU A 223 10.33 -9.56 1.96
N LYS A 224 10.73 -8.48 1.26
CA LYS A 224 10.81 -7.14 1.85
C LYS A 224 9.44 -6.63 2.31
N LEU A 225 8.39 -6.86 1.51
CA LEU A 225 7.05 -6.44 1.88
C LEU A 225 6.56 -7.20 3.10
N ALA A 226 6.78 -8.53 3.15
CA ALA A 226 6.44 -9.36 4.29
C ALA A 226 7.18 -8.93 5.56
N GLN A 227 8.49 -8.70 5.49
CA GLN A 227 9.29 -8.21 6.61
C GLN A 227 8.81 -6.84 7.08
N SER A 228 8.53 -5.90 6.17
CA SER A 228 8.09 -4.54 6.52
C SER A 228 6.74 -4.51 7.25
N LYS A 229 5.90 -5.51 7.00
CA LYS A 229 4.56 -5.65 7.58
C LYS A 229 4.49 -6.69 8.70
N ASP A 230 5.61 -7.34 9.04
CA ASP A 230 5.66 -8.54 9.89
C ASP A 230 4.58 -9.59 9.49
N GLY A 231 4.43 -9.77 8.18
CA GLY A 231 3.41 -10.61 7.55
C GLY A 231 3.84 -12.06 7.34
N VAL A 232 2.90 -12.84 6.82
CA VAL A 232 3.08 -14.25 6.42
C VAL A 232 3.23 -14.32 4.90
N ILE A 233 4.19 -15.11 4.42
CA ILE A 233 4.40 -15.36 2.99
C ILE A 233 3.64 -16.62 2.59
N VAL A 234 2.82 -16.53 1.54
CA VAL A 234 2.14 -17.68 0.92
C VAL A 234 2.81 -17.98 -0.40
N SER A 235 3.64 -19.02 -0.42
CA SER A 235 4.35 -19.52 -1.59
C SER A 235 4.78 -20.98 -1.36
N ASN A 236 4.94 -21.73 -2.44
CA ASN A 236 5.63 -23.02 -2.45
C ASN A 236 7.11 -22.90 -2.84
N ASP A 237 7.59 -21.70 -3.16
CA ASP A 237 9.02 -21.43 -3.28
C ASP A 237 9.65 -21.27 -1.89
N GLU A 238 10.82 -21.87 -1.71
CA GLU A 238 11.60 -21.78 -0.47
C GLU A 238 12.52 -20.56 -0.46
N TYR A 239 12.71 -19.86 -1.59
CA TYR A 239 13.58 -18.68 -1.69
C TYR A 239 15.03 -18.93 -1.23
N ARG A 240 15.60 -20.08 -1.61
CA ARG A 240 16.91 -20.55 -1.11
C ARG A 240 18.06 -19.58 -1.38
N ASP A 241 17.98 -18.82 -2.46
CA ASP A 241 18.93 -17.76 -2.80
C ASP A 241 18.82 -16.57 -1.84
N LEU A 242 17.61 -16.17 -1.47
CA LEU A 242 17.36 -15.10 -0.49
C LEU A 242 17.73 -15.51 0.93
N GLN A 243 17.53 -16.77 1.31
CA GLN A 243 17.99 -17.28 2.61
C GLN A 243 19.51 -17.12 2.77
N GLN A 244 20.29 -17.28 1.70
CA GLN A 244 21.75 -17.12 1.73
C GLN A 244 22.21 -15.66 1.79
N VAL A 245 21.32 -14.68 1.60
CA VAL A 245 21.68 -13.26 1.63
C VAL A 245 21.96 -12.78 3.05
N SER A 246 21.15 -13.21 4.03
CA SER A 246 21.38 -12.87 5.44
C SER A 246 20.66 -13.84 6.39
N PRO A 247 21.19 -14.04 7.62
CA PRO A 247 20.52 -14.88 8.64
C PRO A 247 19.12 -14.39 9.01
N GLU A 248 18.87 -13.07 8.94
CA GLU A 248 17.56 -12.49 9.20
C GLU A 248 16.53 -12.87 8.12
N ALA A 249 16.97 -12.94 6.85
CA ALA A 249 16.13 -13.41 5.76
C ALA A 249 15.80 -14.89 5.91
N GLU A 250 16.80 -15.72 6.18
CA GLU A 250 16.65 -17.15 6.47
C GLU A 250 15.63 -17.38 7.60
N SER A 251 15.88 -16.79 8.77
CA SER A 251 15.01 -16.95 9.94
C SER A 251 13.58 -16.45 9.69
N PHE A 252 13.42 -15.34 8.96
CA PHE A 252 12.09 -14.84 8.62
C PHE A 252 11.34 -15.81 7.70
N ILE A 253 12.00 -16.32 6.66
CA ILE A 253 11.39 -17.27 5.71
C ILE A 253 10.99 -18.55 6.44
N GLU A 254 11.88 -19.14 7.24
CA GLU A 254 11.59 -20.34 8.03
C GLU A 254 10.35 -20.16 8.92
N GLN A 255 10.21 -19.00 9.56
CA GLN A 255 9.13 -18.75 10.51
C GLN A 255 7.83 -18.25 9.89
N ARG A 256 7.86 -17.70 8.67
CA ARG A 256 6.72 -16.97 8.06
C ARG A 256 6.29 -17.53 6.70
N LEU A 257 7.00 -18.50 6.13
CA LEU A 257 6.56 -19.18 4.91
C LEU A 257 5.47 -20.20 5.22
N VAL A 258 4.36 -20.10 4.49
CA VAL A 258 3.26 -21.06 4.53
C VAL A 258 3.04 -21.60 3.12
N MET A 259 3.40 -22.86 2.95
CA MET A 259 3.15 -23.63 1.73
C MET A 259 1.68 -23.98 1.59
N TYR A 260 1.25 -24.32 0.38
CA TYR A 260 -0.13 -24.64 0.08
C TYR A 260 -0.25 -25.75 -0.97
N SER A 261 -1.44 -26.31 -1.07
CA SER A 261 -1.79 -27.25 -2.13
C SER A 261 -3.12 -26.88 -2.76
N PHE A 262 -3.21 -27.12 -4.07
CA PHE A 262 -4.47 -27.02 -4.80
C PHE A 262 -4.96 -28.41 -5.18
N PHE A 263 -6.24 -28.68 -4.95
CA PHE A 263 -6.94 -29.80 -5.57
C PHE A 263 -8.21 -29.30 -6.24
N ASN A 264 -8.22 -29.31 -7.58
CA ASN A 264 -9.18 -28.57 -8.39
C ASN A 264 -9.23 -27.10 -7.98
N ASP A 265 -10.40 -26.55 -7.65
CA ASP A 265 -10.56 -25.15 -7.22
C ASP A 265 -10.49 -24.98 -5.69
N ASN A 266 -10.04 -26.01 -4.97
CA ASN A 266 -9.91 -25.96 -3.51
C ASN A 266 -8.47 -25.66 -3.12
N PHE A 267 -8.30 -24.68 -2.24
CA PHE A 267 -7.01 -24.25 -1.69
C PHE A 267 -6.87 -24.77 -0.26
N PHE A 268 -5.75 -25.44 0.02
CA PHE A 268 -5.46 -26.06 1.30
C PHE A 268 -4.14 -25.54 1.87
N LEU A 269 -4.15 -25.30 3.18
CA LEU A 269 -2.94 -25.08 3.97
C LEU A 269 -2.70 -26.31 4.84
N PRO A 270 -1.44 -26.72 5.07
CA PRO A 270 -1.12 -27.72 6.08
C PRO A 270 -1.39 -27.16 7.48
N ASP A 271 -1.96 -27.98 8.38
CA ASP A 271 -2.20 -27.57 9.77
C ASP A 271 -0.92 -27.24 10.53
N LEU A 272 0.19 -27.91 10.16
CA LEU A 272 1.53 -27.76 10.74
C LEU A 272 2.55 -27.50 9.61
N PRO A 273 2.68 -26.25 9.13
CA PRO A 273 3.52 -25.93 7.98
C PRO A 273 5.02 -26.22 8.19
N GLN A 274 5.49 -26.10 9.43
CA GLN A 274 6.90 -26.29 9.82
C GLN A 274 7.16 -27.68 10.44
N GLY A 275 6.22 -28.62 10.34
CA GLY A 275 6.32 -29.95 10.94
C GLY A 275 5.80 -30.04 12.38
N ALA A 276 5.95 -31.22 12.99
CA ALA A 276 5.28 -31.60 14.24
C ALA A 276 5.61 -30.70 15.45
N ASP A 277 6.85 -30.21 15.51
CA ASP A 277 7.35 -29.36 16.59
C ASP A 277 7.14 -27.85 16.31
N GLY A 278 6.63 -27.52 15.12
CA GLY A 278 6.39 -26.15 14.68
C GLY A 278 5.03 -25.59 15.16
N PRO A 279 4.84 -24.26 15.07
CA PRO A 279 3.55 -23.64 15.34
C PRO A 279 2.49 -24.10 14.33
N SER A 280 1.24 -24.17 14.78
CA SER A 280 0.11 -24.38 13.86
C SER A 280 -0.02 -23.24 12.87
N VAL A 281 -0.59 -23.53 11.69
CA VAL A 281 -0.90 -22.50 10.69
C VAL A 281 -1.75 -21.37 11.29
N THR A 282 -2.69 -21.72 12.18
CA THR A 282 -3.51 -20.75 12.91
C THR A 282 -2.67 -19.77 13.73
N ASN A 283 -1.61 -20.25 14.39
CA ASN A 283 -0.71 -19.39 15.17
C ASN A 283 0.25 -18.60 14.27
N ILE A 284 0.73 -19.19 13.18
CA ILE A 284 1.56 -18.48 12.18
C ILE A 284 0.79 -17.30 11.60
N LEU A 285 -0.52 -17.45 11.36
CA LEU A 285 -1.38 -16.41 10.78
C LEU A 285 -1.80 -15.29 11.77
N ARG A 286 -1.39 -15.38 13.05
CA ARG A 286 -1.79 -14.43 14.11
C ARG A 286 -0.63 -13.61 14.63
N ASN A 287 -0.93 -12.38 15.05
CA ASN A 287 0.05 -11.51 15.70
C ASN A 287 0.42 -12.07 17.08
N GLU A 288 -0.59 -12.51 17.83
CA GLU A 288 -0.44 -13.18 19.11
C GLU A 288 -0.83 -14.66 18.97
N PRO A 289 0.08 -15.59 19.31
CA PRO A 289 -0.23 -17.01 19.27
C PRO A 289 -1.33 -17.33 20.28
N LEU A 290 -2.26 -18.19 19.89
CA LEU A 290 -3.15 -18.82 20.84
C LEU A 290 -2.31 -19.67 21.80
N PRO A 291 -2.70 -19.77 23.09
CA PRO A 291 -1.98 -20.58 24.05
C PRO A 291 -1.87 -22.01 23.55
N SER A 292 -0.67 -22.39 23.10
CA SER A 292 -0.36 -23.69 22.54
C SER A 292 -0.72 -24.79 23.53
N GLY A 293 -1.58 -25.74 23.14
CA GLY A 293 -1.78 -26.99 23.87
C GLY A 293 -2.88 -27.03 24.93
N VAL A 294 -3.69 -25.97 25.10
CA VAL A 294 -4.89 -26.08 25.93
C VAL A 294 -6.03 -26.66 25.09
N LYS A 295 -6.21 -27.99 25.18
CA LYS A 295 -7.38 -28.67 24.60
C LYS A 295 -8.65 -28.04 25.12
N CYS A 296 -9.63 -27.84 24.23
CA CYS A 296 -10.91 -27.30 24.63
C CYS A 296 -11.54 -28.18 25.73
N PRO A 297 -11.88 -27.63 26.91
CA PRO A 297 -12.46 -28.40 28.00
C PRO A 297 -13.82 -29.02 27.63
N PHE A 298 -14.48 -28.49 26.59
CA PHE A 298 -15.74 -29.00 26.08
C PHE A 298 -15.57 -30.01 24.94
N GLY A 299 -14.39 -30.12 24.33
CA GLY A 299 -14.10 -31.10 23.27
C GLY A 299 -15.16 -31.13 22.17
N SER A 300 -15.72 -32.31 21.90
CA SER A 300 -16.81 -32.51 20.92
C SER A 300 -18.15 -31.88 21.30
N ARG A 301 -18.31 -31.40 22.55
CA ARG A 301 -19.52 -30.72 23.04
C ARG A 301 -19.39 -29.18 23.01
N CYS A 302 -18.30 -28.66 22.44
CA CYS A 302 -18.10 -27.22 22.32
C CYS A 302 -19.03 -26.60 21.28
N THR A 303 -19.85 -25.65 21.70
CA THR A 303 -20.77 -24.91 20.82
C THR A 303 -20.07 -23.86 19.95
N TYR A 304 -18.82 -23.50 20.28
CA TYR A 304 -18.04 -22.50 19.54
C TYR A 304 -17.29 -23.09 18.33
N GLY A 305 -17.07 -24.41 18.28
CA GLY A 305 -16.45 -25.11 17.15
C GLY A 305 -15.16 -24.43 16.64
N LYS A 306 -15.16 -24.05 15.36
CA LYS A 306 -14.06 -23.36 14.66
C LYS A 306 -13.72 -21.96 15.19
N GLU A 307 -14.59 -21.37 16.02
CA GLU A 307 -14.36 -20.07 16.66
C GLU A 307 -13.94 -20.21 18.13
N CYS A 308 -13.70 -21.45 18.60
CA CYS A 308 -13.20 -21.67 19.94
C CYS A 308 -11.73 -21.23 20.08
N LYS A 309 -11.41 -20.55 21.18
CA LYS A 309 -10.05 -20.11 21.52
C LYS A 309 -9.10 -21.23 21.97
N PHE A 310 -9.57 -22.48 21.99
CA PHE A 310 -8.86 -23.65 22.52
C PHE A 310 -8.78 -24.73 21.43
N ASP A 311 -7.77 -25.60 21.51
CA ASP A 311 -7.53 -26.61 20.48
C ASP A 311 -8.63 -27.68 20.46
N HIS A 312 -9.19 -27.90 19.28
CA HIS A 312 -10.10 -29.01 18.98
C HIS A 312 -9.37 -30.03 18.11
N ILE A 313 -9.27 -31.27 18.58
CA ILE A 313 -8.79 -32.37 17.74
C ILE A 313 -9.91 -32.68 16.74
N THR A 314 -9.76 -32.22 15.51
CA THR A 314 -10.63 -32.60 14.39
C THR A 314 -10.38 -34.07 14.11
N THR A 315 -11.24 -34.94 14.63
CA THR A 315 -11.29 -36.33 14.17
C THR A 315 -11.84 -36.27 12.75
N VAL A 316 -10.96 -36.45 11.76
CA VAL A 316 -11.38 -36.67 10.38
C VAL A 316 -12.19 -37.95 10.40
N SER A 317 -13.52 -37.81 10.35
CA SER A 317 -14.43 -38.93 10.15
C SER A 317 -14.18 -39.48 8.76
N THR A 318 -13.39 -40.54 8.67
CA THR A 318 -13.31 -41.39 7.49
C THR A 318 -14.66 -42.05 7.31
N SER A 319 -15.44 -41.56 6.35
CA SER A 319 -16.60 -42.23 5.77
C SER A 319 -16.28 -42.62 4.34
#